data_AF-A0A529C7N6-F1
#
_entry.id   AF-A0A529C7N6-F1
#
_cell.length_a   1.000
_cell.length_b   1.000
_cell.length_c   1.000
_cell.angle_alpha   90.00
_cell.angle_beta   90.00
_cell.angle_gamma   90.00
#
_symmetry.space_group_name_H-M   'P 1'
#
loop_
_entity.id
_entity.type
_entity.pdbx_description
1 polymer ?
#
loop_
_entity_poly.entity_id
_entity_poly.type
_entity_poly.pdbx_seq_one_letter_code
_entity_poly.pdbx_strand_id
1 'polypeptide(L)'
;MGWEALGLWGEDVARIEPLAGGAANDVWSVRVHGKLAVGRLGARSDADLAWEAELLQHLDREGLTVPVPIPTTDGRLFADGLMVMTYMEGGPPETEADWRRVADTLRQLHHLTQGWPQRPGWRSSTDLLHTETGTRIDLSAMPP
;
A
#
# COMPACT_ATOMS: atom_id res chain seq x y z
N MET A 1 0.24 18.20 10.50
CA MET A 1 -0.04 17.01 11.32
C MET A 1 0.14 15.81 10.42
N GLY A 2 1.08 14.93 10.70
CA GLY A 2 1.40 13.77 9.83
C GLY A 2 1.88 12.60 10.66
N TRP A 3 3.06 12.74 11.29
CA TRP A 3 3.56 11.74 12.25
C TRP A 3 2.98 11.87 13.66
N GLU A 4 2.41 13.02 14.02
CA GLU A 4 1.68 13.19 15.28
C GLU A 4 0.49 12.22 15.39
N ALA A 5 -0.11 11.86 14.25
CA ALA A 5 -1.19 10.88 14.17
C ALA A 5 -0.76 9.46 14.59
N LEU A 6 0.55 9.16 14.68
CA LEU A 6 1.04 7.85 15.13
C LEU A 6 0.50 7.50 16.53
N GLY A 7 0.28 8.49 17.39
CA GLY A 7 -0.31 8.29 18.73
C GLY A 7 -1.67 7.59 18.73
N LEU A 8 -2.39 7.59 17.60
CA LEU A 8 -3.68 6.90 17.46
C LEU A 8 -3.54 5.36 17.50
N TRP A 9 -2.33 4.82 17.27
CA TRP A 9 -2.03 3.40 17.36
C TRP A 9 -1.70 2.92 18.78
N GLY A 10 -1.72 3.82 19.78
CA GLY A 10 -1.56 3.48 21.19
C GLY A 10 -0.54 4.35 21.91
N GLU A 11 -0.45 4.19 23.23
CA GLU A 11 0.47 4.99 24.06
C GLU A 11 1.93 4.54 23.95
N ASP A 12 2.18 3.27 23.60
CA ASP A 12 3.52 2.68 23.52
C ASP A 12 4.17 2.80 22.14
N VAL A 13 3.51 3.51 21.22
CA VAL A 13 3.97 3.69 19.85
C VAL A 13 5.19 4.60 19.77
N ALA A 14 6.14 4.22 18.94
CA ALA A 14 7.35 5.01 18.75
C ALA A 14 7.89 4.85 17.33
N ARG A 15 8.37 5.94 16.75
CA ARG A 15 9.26 5.88 15.59
C ARG A 15 10.63 5.38 16.04
N ILE A 16 11.20 4.44 15.30
CA ILE A 16 12.50 3.83 15.59
C ILE A 16 13.56 4.47 14.69
N GLU A 17 13.49 4.20 13.39
CA GLU A 17 14.46 4.69 12.41
C GLU A 17 13.79 4.89 11.05
N PRO A 18 14.28 5.85 10.23
CA PRO A 18 13.80 6.03 8.87
C PRO A 18 14.24 4.86 7.99
N LEU A 19 13.37 4.46 7.07
CA LEU A 19 13.63 3.42 6.08
C LEU A 19 13.84 4.03 4.69
N ALA A 20 14.83 3.51 3.97
CA ALA A 20 15.05 3.88 2.57
C ALA A 20 14.05 3.16 1.64
N GLY A 21 13.85 3.69 0.42
CA GLY A 21 13.00 3.06 -0.61
C GLY A 21 11.55 3.57 -0.68
N GLY A 22 11.14 4.47 0.21
CA GLY A 22 9.89 5.21 0.09
C GLY A 22 9.98 6.27 -1.02
N ALA A 23 9.59 5.94 -2.25
CA ALA A 23 9.71 6.89 -3.37
C ALA A 23 8.93 8.20 -3.14
N ALA A 24 7.67 8.10 -2.70
CA ALA A 24 6.76 9.22 -2.52
C ALA A 24 6.21 9.34 -1.08
N ASN A 25 6.75 8.54 -0.15
CA ASN A 25 6.29 8.50 1.23
C ASN A 25 7.49 8.63 2.18
N ASP A 26 7.27 9.26 3.32
CA ASP A 26 8.17 9.19 4.45
C ASP A 26 7.90 7.88 5.19
N VAL A 27 8.91 7.00 5.27
CA VAL A 27 8.76 5.61 5.74
C VAL A 27 9.66 5.39 6.93
N TRP A 28 9.11 4.81 8.01
CA TRP A 28 9.83 4.54 9.23
C TRP A 28 9.53 3.14 9.74
N SER A 29 10.54 2.50 10.32
CA SER A 29 10.33 1.44 11.30
C SER A 29 9.66 2.06 12.53
N VAL A 30 8.59 1.44 13.01
CA VAL A 30 7.86 1.86 14.20
C VAL A 30 7.67 0.68 15.14
N ARG A 31 7.49 0.97 16.42
CA ARG A 31 7.03 0.00 17.42
C ARG A 31 5.56 0.25 17.70
N VAL A 32 4.75 -0.79 17.68
CA VAL A 32 3.33 -0.76 18.07
C VAL A 32 3.04 -2.02 18.91
N HIS A 33 2.52 -1.85 20.12
CA HIS A 33 2.22 -2.96 21.04
C HIS A 33 3.42 -3.90 21.26
N GLY A 34 4.60 -3.31 21.45
CA GLY A 34 5.86 -4.04 21.60
C GLY A 34 6.37 -4.77 20.34
N LYS A 35 5.68 -4.68 19.19
CA LYS A 35 6.07 -5.34 17.92
C LYS A 35 6.62 -4.34 16.92
N LEU A 36 7.54 -4.81 16.09
CA LEU A 36 8.05 -4.04 14.95
C LEU A 36 6.98 -3.95 13.85
N ALA A 37 6.81 -2.77 13.30
CA ALA A 37 5.87 -2.44 12.23
C ALA A 37 6.49 -1.36 11.32
N VAL A 38 5.82 -1.04 10.22
CA VAL A 38 6.24 0.01 9.29
C VAL A 38 5.16 1.08 9.22
N GLY A 39 5.53 2.33 9.50
CA GLY A 39 4.68 3.49 9.27
C GLY A 39 5.01 4.14 7.93
N ARG A 40 3.99 4.47 7.14
CA ARG A 40 4.12 5.14 5.85
C ARG A 40 3.24 6.38 5.83
N LEU A 41 3.88 7.55 5.78
CA LEU A 41 3.21 8.84 5.67
C LEU A 41 3.32 9.37 4.23
N GLY A 42 2.19 9.71 3.63
CA GLY A 42 2.14 10.25 2.27
C GLY A 42 1.07 11.30 2.07
N ALA A 43 0.94 11.77 0.82
CA ALA A 43 -0.05 12.77 0.41
C ALA A 43 -1.25 12.17 -0.35
N ARG A 44 -1.47 10.85 -0.23
CA ARG A 44 -2.62 10.18 -0.84
C ARG A 44 -3.91 10.63 -0.17
N SER A 45 -4.99 10.68 -0.94
CA SER A 45 -6.33 10.97 -0.40
C SER A 45 -6.85 9.82 0.46
N ASP A 46 -7.81 10.10 1.34
CA ASP A 46 -8.48 9.07 2.14
C ASP A 46 -9.13 7.98 1.27
N ALA A 47 -9.67 8.34 0.11
CA ALA A 47 -10.24 7.39 -0.83
C ALA A 47 -9.17 6.47 -1.46
N ASP A 48 -7.99 7.01 -1.77
CA ASP A 48 -6.86 6.21 -2.25
C ASP A 48 -6.35 5.25 -1.16
N LEU A 49 -6.28 5.71 0.09
CA LEU A 49 -5.81 4.91 1.23
C LEU A 49 -6.82 3.84 1.63
N ALA A 50 -8.12 4.12 1.60
CA ALA A 50 -9.17 3.14 1.84
C ALA A 50 -9.13 2.02 0.80
N TRP A 51 -9.03 2.37 -0.49
CA TRP A 51 -8.91 1.39 -1.57
C TRP A 51 -7.68 0.48 -1.40
N GLU A 52 -6.53 1.04 -1.02
CA GLU A 52 -5.31 0.27 -0.78
C GLU A 52 -5.42 -0.64 0.45
N ALA A 53 -6.00 -0.14 1.54
CA ALA A 53 -6.19 -0.92 2.76
C ALA A 53 -7.14 -2.11 2.54
N GLU A 54 -8.25 -1.89 1.84
CA GLU A 54 -9.21 -2.93 1.46
C GLU A 54 -8.56 -3.99 0.57
N LEU A 55 -7.73 -3.59 -0.40
CA LEU A 55 -6.99 -4.50 -1.25
C LEU A 55 -6.04 -5.38 -0.43
N LEU A 56 -5.26 -4.78 0.48
CA LEU A 56 -4.32 -5.52 1.33
C LEU A 56 -5.05 -6.52 2.24
N GLN A 57 -6.17 -6.12 2.86
CA GLN A 57 -6.99 -7.02 3.66
C GLN A 57 -7.62 -8.14 2.83
N HIS A 58 -8.03 -7.86 1.59
CA HIS A 58 -8.53 -8.88 0.67
C HIS A 58 -7.45 -9.91 0.35
N LEU A 59 -6.26 -9.47 -0.04
CA LEU A 59 -5.14 -10.34 -0.37
C LEU A 59 -4.70 -11.22 0.80
N ASP A 60 -4.66 -10.67 2.02
CA ASP A 60 -4.36 -11.42 3.24
C ASP A 60 -5.41 -12.50 3.52
N ARG A 61 -6.70 -12.18 3.38
CA ARG A 61 -7.79 -13.15 3.53
C ARG A 61 -7.71 -14.29 2.51
N GLU A 62 -7.21 -14.02 1.32
CA GLU A 62 -6.96 -15.01 0.27
C GLU A 62 -5.62 -15.76 0.46
N GLY A 63 -4.89 -15.50 1.55
CA GLY A 63 -3.68 -16.21 1.94
C GLY A 63 -2.39 -15.70 1.28
N LEU A 64 -2.42 -14.54 0.62
CA LEU A 64 -1.22 -13.91 0.08
C LEU A 64 -0.47 -13.16 1.18
N THR A 65 0.83 -13.40 1.34
CA THR A 65 1.65 -12.69 2.32
C THR A 65 1.86 -11.23 1.91
N VAL A 66 1.20 -10.30 2.60
CA VAL A 66 1.20 -8.85 2.33
C VAL A 66 1.37 -8.03 3.62
N PRO A 67 1.78 -6.75 3.54
CA PRO A 67 1.92 -5.90 4.73
C PRO A 67 0.54 -5.38 5.17
N VAL A 68 -0.17 -6.18 5.96
CA VAL A 68 -1.54 -5.87 6.40
C VAL A 68 -1.57 -4.60 7.26
N PRO A 69 -2.49 -3.65 7.03
CA PRO A 69 -2.67 -2.49 7.88
C PRO A 69 -3.01 -2.89 9.32
N ILE A 70 -2.27 -2.36 10.29
CA ILE A 70 -2.59 -2.44 11.70
C ILE A 70 -3.60 -1.31 11.98
N PRO A 71 -4.78 -1.59 12.56
CA PRO A 71 -5.74 -0.54 12.89
C PRO A 71 -5.24 0.32 14.06
N THR A 72 -5.65 1.58 14.06
CA THR A 72 -5.62 2.45 15.24
C THR A 72 -6.46 1.87 16.37
N THR A 73 -6.32 2.43 17.57
CA THR A 73 -7.10 2.05 18.76
C THR A 73 -8.62 2.20 18.58
N ASP A 74 -9.08 3.08 17.69
CA ASP A 74 -10.50 3.25 17.35
C ASP A 74 -10.96 2.50 16.08
N GLY A 75 -10.06 1.70 15.48
CA GLY A 75 -10.37 0.81 14.36
C GLY A 75 -10.12 1.39 12.97
N ARG A 76 -9.72 2.66 12.84
CA ARG A 76 -9.33 3.23 11.53
C ARG A 76 -8.04 2.61 11.02
N LEU A 77 -7.95 2.35 9.72
CA LEU A 77 -6.75 1.75 9.09
C LEU A 77 -5.68 2.78 8.72
N PHE A 78 -6.04 4.05 8.67
CA PHE A 78 -5.13 5.17 8.41
C PHE A 78 -5.69 6.46 9.05
N ALA A 79 -4.82 7.45 9.25
CA ALA A 79 -5.19 8.77 9.76
C ALA A 79 -4.18 9.82 9.27
N ASP A 80 -4.65 10.98 8.81
CA ASP A 80 -3.81 12.10 8.34
C ASP A 80 -2.71 11.68 7.33
N GLY A 81 -3.05 10.77 6.41
CA GLY A 81 -2.10 10.26 5.41
C GLY A 81 -1.12 9.20 5.93
N LEU A 82 -1.15 8.87 7.23
CA LEU A 82 -0.34 7.83 7.86
C LEU A 82 -1.09 6.50 7.87
N MET A 83 -0.42 5.44 7.43
CA MET A 83 -0.85 4.06 7.58
C MET A 83 0.26 3.26 8.24
N VAL A 84 -0.07 2.47 9.26
CA VAL A 84 0.88 1.54 9.91
C VAL A 84 0.56 0.13 9.44
N MET A 85 1.58 -0.61 9.03
CA MET A 85 1.45 -1.95 8.47
C MET A 85 2.35 -2.94 9.21
N THR A 86 2.02 -4.22 9.11
CA THR A 86 2.88 -5.30 9.62
C THR A 86 4.27 -5.22 8.99
N TYR A 87 5.30 -5.43 9.81
CA TYR A 87 6.66 -5.58 9.31
C TYR A 87 6.79 -6.90 8.56
N MET A 88 7.36 -6.88 7.36
CA MET A 88 7.63 -8.06 6.56
C MET A 88 9.10 -8.46 6.70
N GLU A 89 9.34 -9.64 7.25
CA GLU A 89 10.69 -10.21 7.26
C GLU A 89 11.09 -10.64 5.84
N GLY A 90 12.34 -10.36 5.47
CA GLY A 90 12.89 -10.75 4.18
C GLY A 90 13.83 -9.69 3.59
N GLY A 91 14.20 -9.90 2.33
CA GLY A 91 15.04 -9.00 1.55
C GLY A 91 14.63 -9.00 0.07
N PRO A 92 15.27 -8.16 -0.75
CA PRO A 92 15.00 -8.14 -2.19
C PRO A 92 15.40 -9.47 -2.86
N PRO A 93 14.81 -9.82 -4.02
CA PRO A 93 15.23 -10.97 -4.81
C PRO A 93 16.65 -10.75 -5.37
N GLU A 94 17.51 -11.76 -5.28
CA GLU A 94 18.92 -11.65 -5.72
C GLU A 94 19.27 -12.67 -6.81
N THR A 95 18.60 -13.83 -6.81
CA THR A 95 18.90 -14.94 -7.71
C THR A 95 17.83 -15.15 -8.78
N GLU A 96 18.17 -15.86 -9.86
CA GLU A 96 17.19 -16.26 -10.87
C GLU A 96 16.01 -17.05 -10.27
N ALA A 97 16.28 -17.90 -9.28
CA ALA A 97 15.23 -18.64 -8.58
C ALA A 97 14.30 -17.71 -7.79
N ASP A 98 14.81 -16.61 -7.22
CA ASP A 98 13.99 -15.61 -6.53
C ASP A 98 13.08 -14.89 -7.52
N TRP A 99 13.60 -14.53 -8.69
CA TRP A 99 12.81 -13.89 -9.75
C TRP A 99 11.70 -14.80 -10.29
N ARG A 100 11.92 -16.11 -10.35
CA ARG A 100 10.84 -17.06 -10.67
C ARG A 100 9.74 -17.03 -9.60
N ARG A 101 10.09 -16.99 -8.31
CA ARG A 101 9.11 -16.87 -7.22
C ARG A 101 8.35 -15.54 -7.29
N VAL A 102 9.02 -14.43 -7.61
CA VAL A 102 8.35 -13.13 -7.83
C VAL A 102 7.33 -13.22 -8.97
N ALA A 103 7.69 -13.84 -10.09
CA ALA A 103 6.77 -14.03 -11.21
C ALA A 103 5.56 -14.92 -10.84
N ASP A 104 5.78 -15.97 -10.05
CA ASP A 104 4.71 -16.83 -9.55
C ASP A 104 3.75 -16.06 -8.62
N THR A 105 4.29 -15.29 -7.66
CA THR A 105 3.50 -14.41 -6.79
C THR A 105 2.71 -13.38 -7.59
N LEU A 106 3.30 -12.79 -8.63
CA LEU A 106 2.60 -11.82 -9.48
C LEU A 106 1.42 -12.45 -10.25
N ARG A 107 1.56 -13.71 -10.72
CA ARG A 107 0.44 -14.44 -11.34
C ARG A 107 -0.68 -14.69 -10.35
N GLN A 108 -0.35 -15.07 -9.11
CA GLN A 108 -1.35 -15.25 -8.05
C GLN A 108 -2.05 -13.92 -7.72
N LEU A 109 -1.30 -12.83 -7.58
CA LEU A 109 -1.87 -11.50 -7.34
C LEU A 109 -2.88 -11.11 -8.43
N HIS A 110 -2.51 -11.29 -9.70
CA HIS A 110 -3.42 -10.99 -10.82
C HIS A 110 -4.68 -11.86 -10.80
N HIS A 111 -4.56 -13.13 -10.41
CA HIS A 111 -5.72 -14.02 -10.29
C HIS A 111 -6.66 -13.55 -9.17
N LEU A 112 -6.13 -13.26 -7.98
CA LEU A 112 -6.90 -12.85 -6.80
C LEU A 112 -7.55 -11.47 -6.95
N THR A 113 -7.02 -10.65 -7.86
CA THR A 113 -7.51 -9.28 -8.13
C THR A 113 -8.25 -9.17 -9.45
N GLN A 114 -8.61 -10.29 -10.08
CA GLN A 114 -9.43 -10.29 -11.28
C GLN A 114 -10.79 -9.62 -10.99
N GLY A 115 -11.06 -8.50 -11.66
CA GLY A 115 -12.28 -7.71 -11.44
C GLY A 115 -12.26 -6.83 -10.18
N TRP A 116 -11.14 -6.76 -9.45
CA TRP A 116 -11.00 -5.79 -8.36
C TRP A 116 -11.14 -4.36 -8.92
N PRO A 117 -11.92 -3.48 -8.27
CA PRO A 117 -12.14 -2.13 -8.78
C PRO A 117 -10.83 -1.37 -8.90
N GLN A 118 -10.72 -0.55 -9.94
CA GLN A 118 -9.59 0.37 -10.07
C GLN A 118 -9.61 1.38 -8.92
N ARG A 119 -8.41 1.85 -8.55
CA ARG A 119 -8.26 2.93 -7.57
C ARG A 119 -9.10 4.14 -8.00
N PRO A 120 -9.71 4.91 -7.07
CA PRO A 120 -10.59 6.02 -7.43
C PRO A 120 -9.97 6.98 -8.46
N GLY A 121 -10.67 7.19 -9.59
CA GLY A 121 -10.21 8.01 -10.71
C GLY A 121 -9.22 7.33 -11.67
N TRP A 122 -8.79 6.11 -11.39
CA TRP A 122 -7.97 5.28 -12.28
C TRP A 122 -8.83 4.48 -13.25
N ARG A 123 -8.17 3.98 -14.29
CA ARG A 123 -8.77 3.26 -15.42
C ARG A 123 -7.89 2.06 -15.72
N SER A 124 -8.52 0.93 -16.05
CA SER A 124 -7.82 -0.24 -16.53
C SER A 124 -7.31 0.01 -17.95
N SER A 125 -6.31 -0.75 -18.42
CA SER A 125 -5.81 -0.63 -19.79
C SER A 125 -6.91 -0.85 -20.84
N THR A 126 -7.92 -1.67 -20.54
CA THR A 126 -9.09 -1.86 -21.40
C THR A 126 -10.02 -0.64 -21.38
N ASP A 127 -10.21 0.00 -20.22
CA ASP A 127 -11.01 1.23 -20.15
C ASP A 127 -10.34 2.35 -20.96
N LEU A 128 -8.99 2.40 -20.97
CA LEU A 128 -8.20 3.38 -21.74
C LEU A 128 -8.44 3.30 -23.25
N LEU A 129 -9.02 2.22 -23.77
CA LEU A 129 -9.44 2.14 -25.19
C LEU A 129 -10.69 2.97 -25.49
N HIS A 130 -11.44 3.38 -24.47
CA HIS A 130 -12.76 3.99 -24.59
C HIS A 130 -12.94 5.26 -23.75
N THR A 131 -11.87 5.75 -23.10
CA THR A 131 -11.87 6.98 -22.32
C THR A 131 -10.79 7.92 -22.82
N GLU A 132 -11.05 9.21 -22.74
CA GLU A 132 -10.11 10.26 -23.13
C GLU A 132 -9.20 10.69 -21.97
N THR A 133 -9.47 10.21 -20.75
CA THR A 133 -8.68 10.53 -19.56
C THR A 133 -8.41 9.28 -18.71
N GLY A 134 -7.18 9.17 -18.19
CA GLY A 134 -6.78 8.21 -17.18
C GLY A 134 -6.05 8.94 -16.06
N THR A 135 -6.72 9.19 -14.94
CA THR A 135 -6.17 9.92 -13.78
C THR A 135 -5.83 11.38 -14.11
N ARG A 136 -4.56 11.77 -13.99
CA ARG A 136 -4.01 13.09 -14.33
C ARG A 136 -3.57 13.18 -15.80
N ILE A 137 -3.73 12.10 -16.58
CA ILE A 137 -3.30 12.04 -17.97
C ILE A 137 -4.50 12.21 -18.89
N ASP A 138 -4.43 13.22 -19.75
CA ASP A 138 -5.35 13.44 -20.86
C ASP A 138 -4.80 12.72 -22.10
N LEU A 139 -5.52 11.70 -22.55
CA LEU A 139 -5.16 10.89 -23.71
C LEU A 139 -5.48 11.61 -25.03
N SER A 140 -6.37 12.60 -25.03
CA SER A 140 -6.67 13.40 -26.22
C SER A 140 -5.50 14.32 -26.61
N ALA A 141 -4.58 14.55 -25.69
CA ALA A 141 -3.35 15.31 -25.90
C ALA A 141 -2.16 14.45 -26.39
N MET A 142 -2.35 13.13 -26.59
CA MET A 142 -1.30 12.27 -27.11
C MET A 142 -1.00 12.61 -28.58
N PRO A 143 0.29 12.62 -28.99
CA PRO A 143 0.65 12.81 -30.40
C PRO A 143 0.00 11.72 -31.29
N PRO A 144 -0.35 12.04 -32.54
CA PRO A 144 -0.83 11.06 -33.52
C PRO A 144 0.23 10.00 -33.86
#